data_AF-A0A8C3IAI9-F1
#
_entry.id   AF-A0A8C3IAI9-F1
#
_cell.length_a   1.000
_cell.length_b   1.000
_cell.length_c   1.000
_cell.angle_alpha   90.00
_cell.angle_beta   90.00
_cell.angle_gamma   90.00
#
_symmetry.space_group_name_H-M   'P 1'
#
loop_
_entity.id
_entity.type
_entity.pdbx_description
1 polymer ?
#
loop_
_entity_poly.entity_id
_entity_poly.type
_entity_poly.pdbx_seq_one_letter_code
_entity_poly.pdbx_strand_id
1 'polypeptide(L)'
;MQNPSIALGSVPDNLICYVAGKWNISQTTATEARLTLAALQSCLRPSQEPAGEVTGALPDITGNLSVETFQRLGPLAVGLTPSVLLANADGQTLRRVLPLLSATGGWSPAQASVIIKKVIQNGYQINKASSILILGKLAPGLPVNVLEKLDNKDTLLLAADQNFTESMEQAPLPVKYKFVQRILQSVTGSTFLNIPDKLADQIPLSRLASPQININEINQKKWTAAQASVFFQAVLKSTQQYSRLSSTVLQGFSCGAANFLNNSQFASLAKAMRDKRIRLEDSQLSCMTKRLSGQITPSDFEEYPAEVLFYMGPEKFSNTVNCQKYFHLVGQANVDLLPRVSSKRQSLLESAKA
;
A
#
# COMPACT_ATOMS: atom_id res chain seq x y z
N MET A 1 -8.20 37.80 -6.06
CA MET A 1 -7.54 38.20 -7.32
C MET A 1 -7.78 37.07 -8.32
N GLN A 2 -8.47 37.35 -9.44
CA GLN A 2 -8.74 36.35 -10.49
C GLN A 2 -7.43 36.00 -11.20
N ASN A 3 -7.13 34.71 -11.35
CA ASN A 3 -6.02 34.25 -12.18
C ASN A 3 -6.29 34.66 -13.64
N PRO A 4 -5.37 35.32 -14.37
CA PRO A 4 -5.64 35.74 -15.74
C PRO A 4 -5.84 34.51 -16.63
N SER A 5 -6.79 34.58 -17.56
CA SER A 5 -6.93 33.55 -18.59
C SER A 5 -6.02 33.85 -19.78
N ILE A 6 -5.24 32.87 -20.23
CA ILE A 6 -4.36 32.99 -21.40
C ILE A 6 -4.96 32.18 -22.55
N ALA A 7 -5.04 32.78 -23.74
CA ALA A 7 -5.42 32.09 -24.98
C ALA A 7 -4.27 31.19 -25.46
N LEU A 8 -4.52 29.88 -25.59
CA LEU A 8 -3.42 28.93 -25.82
C LEU A 8 -2.72 29.10 -27.17
N GLY A 9 -3.40 29.63 -28.19
CA GLY A 9 -2.77 29.96 -29.48
C GLY A 9 -1.65 31.00 -29.39
N SER A 10 -1.51 31.69 -28.25
CA SER A 10 -0.41 32.64 -27.99
C SER A 10 0.79 32.03 -27.27
N VAL A 11 0.70 30.77 -26.83
CA VAL A 11 1.76 30.09 -26.10
C VAL A 11 2.64 29.31 -27.09
N PRO A 12 3.96 29.59 -27.15
CA PRO A 12 4.88 28.80 -27.98
C PRO A 12 4.90 27.31 -27.59
N ASP A 13 4.96 26.43 -28.59
CA ASP A 13 4.88 24.97 -28.40
C ASP A 13 5.87 24.42 -27.36
N ASN A 14 7.08 24.98 -27.28
CA ASN A 14 8.11 24.58 -26.33
C ASN A 14 7.84 25.00 -24.87
N LEU A 15 6.88 25.90 -24.64
CA LEU A 15 6.53 26.41 -23.31
C LEU A 15 5.21 25.82 -22.80
N ILE A 16 4.42 25.17 -23.65
CA ILE A 16 3.11 24.58 -23.31
C ILE A 16 3.19 23.65 -22.10
N CYS A 17 4.24 22.82 -21.97
CA CYS A 17 4.38 21.89 -20.84
C CYS A 17 4.57 22.59 -19.47
N TYR A 18 4.96 23.87 -19.44
CA TYR A 18 5.25 24.62 -18.21
C TYR A 18 4.07 25.47 -17.70
N VAL A 19 3.10 25.74 -18.57
CA VAL A 19 1.89 26.50 -18.25
C VAL A 19 0.65 25.62 -18.08
N ALA A 20 0.67 24.37 -18.60
CA ALA A 20 -0.36 23.38 -18.36
C ALA A 20 -0.52 23.12 -16.84
N GLY A 21 -1.64 23.55 -16.26
CA GLY A 21 -1.96 23.40 -14.83
C GLY A 21 -1.70 24.63 -13.94
N LYS A 22 -1.03 25.68 -14.45
CA LYS A 22 -0.74 26.92 -13.68
C LYS A 22 -1.66 28.10 -14.01
N TRP A 23 -2.35 28.04 -15.15
CA TRP A 23 -3.20 29.11 -15.67
C TRP A 23 -4.55 28.55 -16.13
N ASN A 24 -5.60 29.35 -16.05
CA ASN A 24 -6.90 28.98 -16.59
C ASN A 24 -6.88 29.19 -18.10
N ILE A 25 -6.90 28.10 -18.87
CA ILE A 25 -6.80 28.16 -20.33
C ILE A 25 -8.21 28.33 -20.89
N SER A 26 -8.51 29.47 -21.50
CA SER A 26 -9.76 29.67 -22.25
C SER A 26 -9.58 29.15 -23.67
N GLN A 27 -10.29 28.07 -24.03
CA GLN A 27 -10.30 27.54 -25.39
C GLN A 27 -11.26 28.34 -26.28
N THR A 28 -10.83 28.67 -27.49
CA THR A 28 -11.71 29.22 -28.51
C THR A 28 -11.52 28.42 -29.81
N THR A 29 -12.54 27.66 -30.20
CA THR A 29 -12.63 26.81 -31.41
C THR A 29 -12.05 25.39 -31.33
N ALA A 30 -12.68 24.47 -32.06
CA ALA A 30 -12.31 23.05 -32.15
C ALA A 30 -10.94 22.81 -32.82
N THR A 31 -10.46 23.75 -33.65
CA THR A 31 -9.16 23.68 -34.32
C THR A 31 -8.02 23.91 -33.33
N GLU A 32 -8.16 24.88 -32.43
CA GLU A 32 -7.17 25.16 -31.39
C GLU A 32 -7.04 23.96 -30.44
N ALA A 33 -8.16 23.38 -30.00
CA ALA A 33 -8.16 22.19 -29.15
C ALA A 33 -7.46 20.97 -29.78
N ARG A 34 -7.40 20.88 -31.11
CA ARG A 34 -6.65 19.82 -31.82
C ARG A 34 -5.15 20.05 -31.75
N LEU A 35 -4.71 21.29 -31.88
CA LEU A 35 -3.29 21.66 -31.76
C LEU A 35 -2.80 21.45 -30.32
N THR A 36 -3.63 21.79 -29.33
CA THR A 36 -3.31 21.61 -27.92
C THR A 36 -3.11 20.15 -27.52
N LEU A 37 -3.91 19.24 -28.07
CA LEU A 37 -3.80 17.80 -27.78
C LEU A 37 -2.47 17.23 -28.28
N ALA A 38 -2.06 17.58 -29.51
CA ALA A 38 -0.80 17.12 -30.08
C ALA A 38 0.41 17.63 -29.28
N ALA A 39 0.38 18.89 -28.84
CA ALA A 39 1.43 19.45 -27.99
C ALA A 39 1.49 18.78 -26.60
N LEU A 40 0.35 18.54 -25.94
CA LEU A 40 0.29 17.89 -24.64
C LEU A 40 0.75 16.43 -24.67
N GLN A 41 0.50 15.70 -25.75
CA GLN A 41 0.99 14.35 -25.96
C GLN A 41 2.52 14.26 -25.98
N SER A 42 3.19 15.31 -26.45
CA SER A 42 4.65 15.37 -26.44
C SER A 42 5.24 15.55 -25.03
N CYS A 43 4.47 16.15 -24.11
CA CYS A 43 4.88 16.40 -22.73
C CYS A 43 4.80 15.15 -21.83
N LEU A 44 3.88 14.22 -22.13
CA LEU A 44 3.58 13.05 -21.28
C LEU A 44 4.40 11.82 -21.71
N ARG A 45 5.71 11.87 -21.48
CA ARG A 45 6.53 10.66 -21.28
C ARG A 45 6.58 10.31 -19.79
N PRO A 46 6.71 9.03 -19.42
CA PRO A 46 6.26 8.55 -18.11
C PRO A 46 7.20 9.02 -16.99
N SER A 47 6.82 10.10 -16.30
CA SER A 47 7.27 10.37 -14.94
C SER A 47 6.16 9.98 -13.97
N GLN A 48 6.54 9.23 -12.94
CA GLN A 48 5.68 8.85 -11.81
C GLN A 48 5.34 10.09 -10.97
N GLU A 49 4.35 10.86 -11.39
CA GLU A 49 3.65 11.80 -10.51
C GLU A 49 2.14 11.62 -10.70
N PRO A 50 1.35 11.72 -9.61
CA PRO A 50 -0.10 11.68 -9.71
C PRO A 50 -0.54 12.87 -10.56
N ALA A 51 -1.26 12.59 -11.65
CA ALA A 51 -1.81 13.62 -12.52
C ALA A 51 -2.77 14.51 -11.73
N GLY A 52 -2.23 15.59 -11.16
CA GLY A 52 -2.99 16.72 -10.67
C GLY A 52 -3.67 17.38 -11.87
N GLU A 53 -5.00 17.42 -11.82
CA GLU A 53 -5.88 18.37 -12.51
C GLU A 53 -5.38 18.91 -13.86
N VAL A 54 -5.32 18.05 -14.88
CA VAL A 54 -5.41 18.50 -16.29
C VAL A 54 -6.87 18.39 -16.71
N THR A 55 -7.74 19.21 -16.12
CA THR A 55 -9.17 19.31 -16.48
C THR A 55 -9.50 20.50 -17.39
N GLY A 56 -8.51 21.29 -17.79
CA GLY A 56 -8.74 22.52 -18.57
C GLY A 56 -8.73 22.40 -20.10
N ALA A 57 -8.32 21.28 -20.70
CA ALA A 57 -8.15 21.22 -22.15
C ALA A 57 -8.42 19.83 -22.76
N LEU A 58 -9.65 19.36 -22.66
CA LEU A 58 -10.12 18.26 -23.54
C LEU A 58 -11.00 18.86 -24.64
N PRO A 59 -10.74 18.55 -25.93
CA PRO A 59 -11.59 19.00 -27.02
C PRO A 59 -13.02 18.52 -26.77
N ASP A 60 -13.99 19.41 -26.97
CA ASP A 60 -15.44 19.22 -26.94
C ASP A 60 -15.88 17.74 -26.81
N ILE A 61 -15.94 17.23 -25.58
CA ILE A 61 -16.39 15.85 -25.28
C ILE A 61 -17.92 15.80 -25.22
N THR A 62 -18.61 16.77 -25.82
CA THR A 62 -20.07 16.82 -25.89
C THR A 62 -20.66 15.80 -26.88
N GLY A 63 -19.80 15.09 -27.62
CA GLY A 63 -20.17 14.00 -28.53
C GLY A 63 -19.79 12.59 -28.04
N ASN A 64 -20.32 11.57 -28.73
CA ASN A 64 -19.97 10.16 -28.49
C ASN A 64 -18.46 9.94 -28.68
N LEU A 65 -17.84 9.26 -27.70
CA LEU A 65 -16.46 8.81 -27.74
C LEU A 65 -16.33 7.63 -28.70
N SER A 66 -15.85 7.88 -29.92
CA SER A 66 -15.61 6.85 -30.93
C SER A 66 -14.25 6.14 -30.76
N VAL A 67 -14.04 5.07 -31.54
CA VAL A 67 -12.77 4.34 -31.61
C VAL A 67 -11.61 5.29 -31.95
N GLU A 68 -11.80 6.16 -32.94
CA GLU A 68 -10.80 7.14 -33.38
C GLU A 68 -10.53 8.19 -32.30
N THR A 69 -11.51 8.54 -31.48
CA THR A 69 -11.31 9.44 -30.34
C THR A 69 -10.43 8.79 -29.28
N PHE A 70 -10.69 7.53 -28.90
CA PHE A 70 -9.82 6.81 -27.96
C PHE A 70 -8.41 6.58 -28.51
N GLN A 71 -8.28 6.23 -29.80
CA GLN A 71 -6.97 6.08 -30.45
C GLN A 71 -6.19 7.39 -30.48
N ARG A 72 -6.87 8.51 -30.74
CA ARG A 72 -6.25 9.84 -30.71
C ARG A 72 -5.87 10.27 -29.31
N LEU A 73 -6.69 10.03 -28.30
CA LEU A 73 -6.35 10.34 -26.91
C LEU A 73 -5.16 9.49 -26.43
N GLY A 74 -5.15 8.21 -26.77
CA GLY A 74 -4.14 7.28 -26.31
C GLY A 74 -4.05 7.27 -24.77
N PRO A 75 -2.87 7.42 -24.17
CA PRO A 75 -2.71 7.47 -22.72
C PRO A 75 -3.48 8.59 -22.01
N LEU A 76 -3.79 9.70 -22.71
CA LEU A 76 -4.57 10.81 -22.15
C LEU A 76 -6.02 10.43 -21.81
N ALA A 77 -6.50 9.29 -22.30
CA ALA A 77 -7.85 8.81 -22.01
C ALA A 77 -8.12 8.61 -20.51
N VAL A 78 -7.08 8.44 -19.69
CA VAL A 78 -7.21 8.37 -18.22
C VAL A 78 -7.63 9.69 -17.58
N GLY A 79 -7.54 10.81 -18.31
CA GLY A 79 -8.09 12.10 -17.88
C GLY A 79 -9.62 12.20 -18.00
N LEU A 80 -10.28 11.26 -18.70
CA LEU A 80 -11.73 11.27 -18.87
C LEU A 80 -12.44 10.91 -17.56
N THR A 81 -13.32 11.77 -17.05
CA THR A 81 -14.02 11.48 -15.79
C THR A 81 -14.94 10.24 -15.92
N PRO A 82 -15.24 9.53 -14.81
CA PRO A 82 -16.19 8.42 -14.84
C PRO A 82 -17.55 8.80 -15.46
N SER A 83 -18.04 10.02 -15.21
CA SER A 83 -19.30 10.54 -15.75
C SER A 83 -19.26 10.71 -17.26
N VAL A 84 -18.14 11.22 -17.80
CA VAL A 84 -17.94 11.38 -19.25
C VAL A 84 -17.90 10.01 -19.94
N LEU A 85 -17.14 9.06 -19.38
CA LEU A 85 -17.11 7.68 -19.90
C LEU A 85 -18.51 7.04 -19.86
N LEU A 86 -19.25 7.29 -18.78
CA LEU A 86 -20.60 6.76 -18.60
C LEU A 86 -21.59 7.32 -19.63
N ALA A 87 -21.54 8.63 -19.88
CA ALA A 87 -22.45 9.31 -20.79
C ALA A 87 -22.10 9.04 -22.26
N ASN A 88 -20.81 9.09 -22.61
CA ASN A 88 -20.41 9.29 -24.01
C ASN A 88 -19.69 8.09 -24.63
N ALA A 89 -19.25 7.08 -23.88
CA ALA A 89 -18.64 5.88 -24.46
C ALA A 89 -19.67 4.74 -24.58
N ASP A 90 -19.83 4.15 -25.76
CA ASP A 90 -20.68 2.97 -25.94
C ASP A 90 -19.89 1.65 -25.75
N GLY A 91 -20.60 0.58 -25.41
CA GLY A 91 -19.97 -0.72 -25.12
C GLY A 91 -19.28 -1.37 -26.33
N GLN A 92 -19.77 -1.15 -27.56
CA GLN A 92 -19.14 -1.70 -28.77
C GLN A 92 -17.81 -1.00 -29.04
N THR A 93 -17.78 0.32 -28.93
CA THR A 93 -16.55 1.11 -29.05
C THR A 93 -15.54 0.67 -28.00
N LEU A 94 -15.93 0.63 -26.72
CA LEU A 94 -15.04 0.22 -25.62
C LEU A 94 -14.49 -1.19 -25.83
N ARG A 95 -15.29 -2.12 -26.37
CA ARG A 95 -14.83 -3.46 -26.70
C ARG A 95 -13.78 -3.47 -27.81
N ARG A 96 -13.95 -2.65 -28.85
CA ARG A 96 -12.97 -2.52 -29.95
C ARG A 96 -11.65 -1.93 -29.49
N VAL A 97 -11.68 -0.96 -28.57
CA VAL A 97 -10.47 -0.33 -28.02
C VAL A 97 -9.96 -0.97 -26.74
N LEU A 98 -10.57 -2.08 -26.27
CA LEU A 98 -10.19 -2.73 -25.03
C LEU A 98 -8.69 -3.03 -24.91
N PRO A 99 -7.98 -3.51 -25.97
CA PRO A 99 -6.53 -3.73 -25.89
C PRO A 99 -5.72 -2.47 -25.59
N LEU A 100 -6.16 -1.31 -26.08
CA LEU A 100 -5.54 -0.02 -25.78
C LEU A 100 -5.82 0.38 -24.32
N LEU A 101 -7.07 0.23 -23.88
CA LEU A 101 -7.49 0.61 -22.53
C LEU A 101 -6.83 -0.28 -21.46
N SER A 102 -6.70 -1.58 -21.70
CA SER A 102 -6.11 -2.54 -20.76
C SER A 102 -4.59 -2.38 -20.59
N ALA A 103 -3.91 -1.89 -21.63
CA ALA A 103 -2.48 -1.56 -21.58
C ALA A 103 -2.21 -0.20 -20.92
N THR A 104 -3.18 0.70 -20.93
CA THR A 104 -3.02 2.06 -20.40
C THR A 104 -3.10 2.06 -18.87
N GLY A 105 -2.02 2.45 -18.19
CA GLY A 105 -2.01 2.66 -16.75
C GLY A 105 -2.59 4.03 -16.35
N GLY A 106 -3.03 4.17 -15.10
CA GLY A 106 -3.54 5.44 -14.55
C GLY A 106 -5.06 5.54 -14.44
N TRP A 107 -5.80 4.51 -14.86
CA TRP A 107 -7.23 4.44 -14.60
C TRP A 107 -7.53 4.40 -13.10
N SER A 108 -8.39 5.31 -12.63
CA SER A 108 -9.05 5.17 -11.35
C SER A 108 -9.98 3.95 -11.34
N PRO A 109 -10.20 3.32 -10.17
CA PRO A 109 -11.14 2.19 -10.07
C PRO A 109 -12.56 2.52 -10.56
N ALA A 110 -13.00 3.78 -10.40
CA ALA A 110 -14.30 4.22 -10.88
C ALA A 110 -14.39 4.24 -12.41
N GLN A 111 -13.36 4.77 -13.09
CA GLN A 111 -13.29 4.75 -14.56
C GLN A 111 -13.26 3.30 -15.07
N ALA A 112 -12.39 2.47 -14.50
CA ALA A 112 -12.26 1.07 -14.88
C ALA A 112 -13.58 0.30 -14.70
N SER A 113 -14.31 0.57 -13.61
CA SER A 113 -15.62 -0.03 -13.34
C SER A 113 -16.66 0.36 -14.39
N VAL A 114 -16.72 1.63 -14.78
CA VAL A 114 -17.60 2.10 -15.87
C VAL A 114 -17.28 1.40 -17.18
N ILE A 115 -16.00 1.33 -17.55
CA ILE A 115 -15.54 0.68 -18.78
C ILE A 115 -15.92 -0.81 -18.78
N ILE A 116 -15.56 -1.53 -17.73
CA ILE A 116 -15.82 -2.97 -17.61
C ILE A 116 -17.32 -3.24 -17.63
N LYS A 117 -18.12 -2.48 -16.88
CA LYS A 117 -19.58 -2.63 -16.86
C LYS A 117 -20.19 -2.51 -18.25
N LYS A 118 -19.81 -1.50 -19.03
CA LYS A 118 -20.32 -1.29 -20.40
C LYS A 118 -19.90 -2.41 -21.35
N VAL A 119 -18.66 -2.89 -21.24
CA VAL A 119 -18.14 -3.97 -22.09
C VAL A 119 -18.85 -5.30 -21.79
N ILE A 120 -19.12 -5.60 -20.51
CA ILE A 120 -19.93 -6.77 -20.09
C ILE A 120 -21.37 -6.66 -20.61
N GLN A 121 -22.02 -5.50 -20.44
CA GLN A 121 -23.38 -5.25 -20.95
C GLN A 121 -23.48 -5.44 -22.47
N ASN A 122 -22.35 -5.35 -23.17
CA ASN A 122 -22.24 -5.57 -24.61
C ASN A 122 -21.78 -7.00 -24.98
N GLY A 123 -21.87 -7.95 -24.05
CA GLY A 123 -21.67 -9.38 -24.30
C GLY A 123 -20.24 -9.87 -24.14
N TYR A 124 -19.30 -9.05 -23.66
CA TYR A 124 -17.96 -9.52 -23.32
C TYR A 124 -18.00 -10.42 -22.09
N GLN A 125 -17.49 -11.64 -22.23
CA GLN A 125 -17.53 -12.65 -21.17
C GLN A 125 -16.25 -12.55 -20.33
N ILE A 126 -16.41 -12.39 -19.02
CA ILE A 126 -15.29 -12.38 -18.04
C ILE A 126 -15.47 -13.46 -16.98
N ASN A 127 -15.79 -14.67 -17.43
CA ASN A 127 -16.05 -15.84 -16.58
C ASN A 127 -14.82 -16.76 -16.42
N LYS A 128 -13.71 -16.47 -17.10
CA LYS A 128 -12.47 -17.25 -17.07
C LYS A 128 -11.25 -16.39 -16.74
N ALA A 129 -10.22 -17.01 -16.14
CA ALA A 129 -8.99 -16.31 -15.81
C ALA A 129 -8.38 -15.63 -17.05
N SER A 130 -8.30 -16.34 -18.18
CA SER A 130 -7.78 -15.80 -19.45
C SER A 130 -8.48 -14.51 -19.89
N SER A 131 -9.81 -14.48 -19.83
CA SER A 131 -10.60 -13.29 -20.21
C SER A 131 -10.44 -12.12 -19.26
N ILE A 132 -10.21 -12.40 -17.97
CA ILE A 132 -9.97 -11.38 -16.93
C ILE A 132 -8.56 -10.81 -17.06
N LEU A 133 -7.56 -11.65 -17.32
CA LEU A 133 -6.17 -11.20 -17.49
C LEU A 133 -6.01 -10.21 -18.66
N ILE A 134 -6.83 -10.34 -19.72
CA ILE A 134 -6.86 -9.38 -20.84
C ILE A 134 -7.26 -7.96 -20.40
N LEU A 135 -7.98 -7.81 -19.28
CA LEU A 135 -8.37 -6.50 -18.75
C LEU A 135 -7.16 -5.69 -18.28
N GLY A 136 -6.02 -6.34 -17.97
CA GLY A 136 -4.78 -5.68 -17.60
C GLY A 136 -4.99 -4.64 -16.49
N LYS A 137 -4.62 -3.39 -16.77
CA LYS A 137 -4.73 -2.26 -15.83
C LYS A 137 -6.17 -1.84 -15.48
N LEU A 138 -7.18 -2.40 -16.14
CA LEU A 138 -8.59 -2.20 -15.80
C LEU A 138 -9.09 -3.16 -14.72
N ALA A 139 -8.33 -4.19 -14.34
CA ALA A 139 -8.71 -5.16 -13.29
C ALA A 139 -9.30 -4.55 -11.99
N PRO A 140 -8.86 -3.36 -11.50
CA PRO A 140 -9.43 -2.75 -10.29
C PRO A 140 -10.94 -2.45 -10.39
N GLY A 141 -11.47 -2.33 -11.62
CA GLY A 141 -12.88 -2.09 -11.90
C GLY A 141 -13.75 -3.34 -11.97
N LEU A 142 -13.21 -4.53 -11.69
CA LEU A 142 -13.97 -5.78 -11.74
C LEU A 142 -15.17 -5.74 -10.78
N PRO A 143 -16.37 -6.13 -11.25
CA PRO A 143 -17.54 -6.18 -10.38
C PRO A 143 -17.48 -7.41 -9.46
N VAL A 144 -17.93 -7.24 -8.23
CA VAL A 144 -17.91 -8.28 -7.17
C VAL A 144 -18.63 -9.57 -7.60
N ASN A 145 -19.74 -9.45 -8.35
CA ASN A 145 -20.52 -10.59 -8.83
C ASN A 145 -19.77 -11.46 -9.86
N VAL A 146 -18.76 -10.91 -10.55
CA VAL A 146 -17.89 -11.68 -11.44
C VAL A 146 -16.93 -12.52 -10.62
N LEU A 147 -16.28 -11.91 -9.62
CA LEU A 147 -15.39 -12.61 -8.69
C LEU A 147 -16.11 -13.73 -7.94
N GLU A 148 -17.37 -13.52 -7.58
CA GLU A 148 -18.21 -14.53 -6.92
C GLU A 148 -18.45 -15.78 -7.77
N LYS A 149 -18.58 -15.61 -9.09
CA LYS A 149 -18.92 -16.68 -10.02
C LYS A 149 -17.70 -17.41 -10.59
N LEU A 150 -16.48 -16.94 -10.31
CA LEU A 150 -15.26 -17.62 -10.75
C LEU A 150 -15.18 -19.01 -10.13
N ASP A 151 -14.70 -19.99 -10.90
CA ASP A 151 -14.42 -21.32 -10.37
C ASP A 151 -13.09 -21.33 -9.58
N ASN A 152 -12.84 -22.43 -8.85
CA ASN A 152 -11.65 -22.54 -7.99
C ASN A 152 -10.35 -22.47 -8.80
N LYS A 153 -10.32 -23.07 -9.99
CA LYS A 153 -9.13 -23.12 -10.85
C LYS A 153 -8.81 -21.72 -11.38
N ASP A 154 -9.79 -21.04 -11.93
CA ASP A 154 -9.65 -19.68 -12.46
C ASP A 154 -9.25 -18.69 -11.37
N THR A 155 -9.82 -18.82 -10.16
CA THR A 155 -9.45 -17.99 -9.01
C THR A 155 -7.97 -18.15 -8.64
N LEU A 156 -7.48 -19.39 -8.56
CA LEU A 156 -6.09 -19.67 -8.21
C LEU A 156 -5.12 -19.25 -9.31
N LEU A 157 -5.50 -19.37 -10.59
CA LEU A 157 -4.71 -18.85 -11.71
C LEU A 157 -4.54 -17.34 -11.64
N LEU A 158 -5.60 -16.59 -11.32
CA LEU A 158 -5.53 -15.15 -11.13
C LEU A 158 -4.68 -14.78 -9.91
N ALA A 159 -4.77 -15.54 -8.82
CA ALA A 159 -3.98 -15.30 -7.61
C ALA A 159 -2.47 -15.56 -7.83
N ALA A 160 -2.12 -16.42 -8.79
CA ALA A 160 -0.73 -16.70 -9.18
C ALA A 160 -0.17 -15.68 -10.18
N ASP A 161 -1.00 -14.84 -10.81
CA ASP A 161 -0.55 -13.86 -11.79
C ASP A 161 -0.10 -12.54 -11.14
N GLN A 162 1.17 -12.20 -11.31
CA GLN A 162 1.77 -11.03 -10.67
C GLN A 162 1.16 -9.71 -11.17
N ASN A 163 0.93 -9.58 -12.48
CA ASN A 163 0.40 -8.35 -13.07
C ASN A 163 -1.02 -8.05 -12.58
N PHE A 164 -1.85 -9.09 -12.50
CA PHE A 164 -3.19 -9.01 -11.99
C PHE A 164 -3.21 -8.64 -10.51
N THR A 165 -2.41 -9.33 -9.69
CA THR A 165 -2.38 -9.12 -8.23
C THR A 165 -1.86 -7.74 -7.86
N GLU A 166 -0.82 -7.24 -8.53
CA GLU A 166 -0.35 -5.86 -8.40
C GLU A 166 -1.43 -4.85 -8.79
N SER A 167 -2.18 -5.12 -9.87
CA SER A 167 -3.29 -4.25 -10.25
C SER A 167 -4.39 -4.26 -9.19
N MET A 168 -4.70 -5.42 -8.62
CA MET A 168 -5.76 -5.60 -7.62
C MET A 168 -5.46 -4.90 -6.29
N GLU A 169 -4.22 -4.55 -5.99
CA GLU A 169 -3.89 -3.73 -4.81
C GLU A 169 -4.60 -2.38 -4.80
N GLN A 170 -4.80 -1.81 -6.01
CA GLN A 170 -5.48 -0.54 -6.23
C GLN A 170 -7.00 -0.70 -6.30
N ALA A 171 -7.52 -1.92 -6.20
CA ALA A 171 -8.96 -2.16 -6.26
C ALA A 171 -9.67 -1.66 -4.99
N PRO A 172 -10.96 -1.30 -5.09
CA PRO A 172 -11.76 -0.94 -3.93
C PRO A 172 -11.84 -2.09 -2.93
N LEU A 173 -11.95 -1.76 -1.64
CA LEU A 173 -12.00 -2.75 -0.55
C LEU A 173 -13.00 -3.90 -0.79
N PRO A 174 -14.25 -3.69 -1.25
CA PRO A 174 -15.18 -4.79 -1.50
C PRO A 174 -14.68 -5.78 -2.57
N VAL A 175 -13.96 -5.29 -3.57
CA VAL A 175 -13.41 -6.10 -4.66
C VAL A 175 -12.22 -6.92 -4.16
N LYS A 176 -11.29 -6.28 -3.42
CA LYS A 176 -10.15 -6.97 -2.79
C LYS A 176 -10.61 -8.05 -1.82
N TYR A 177 -11.53 -7.71 -0.93
CA TYR A 177 -12.12 -8.62 0.04
C TYR A 177 -12.79 -9.82 -0.65
N LYS A 178 -13.63 -9.59 -1.67
CA LYS A 178 -14.29 -10.69 -2.38
C LYS A 178 -13.29 -11.60 -3.07
N PHE A 179 -12.25 -11.05 -3.69
CA PHE A 179 -11.22 -11.85 -4.35
C PHE A 179 -10.48 -12.74 -3.34
N VAL A 180 -10.04 -12.18 -2.20
CA VAL A 180 -9.38 -12.96 -1.15
C VAL A 180 -10.31 -14.00 -0.52
N GLN A 181 -11.58 -13.67 -0.31
CA GLN A 181 -12.60 -14.63 0.14
C GLN A 181 -12.71 -15.79 -0.85
N ARG A 182 -12.70 -15.52 -2.16
CA ARG A 182 -12.79 -16.55 -3.19
C ARG A 182 -11.54 -17.43 -3.22
N ILE A 183 -10.35 -16.86 -3.04
CA ILE A 183 -9.09 -17.62 -2.91
C ILE A 183 -9.21 -18.59 -1.72
N LEU A 184 -9.59 -18.08 -0.55
CA LEU A 184 -9.75 -18.89 0.67
C LEU A 184 -10.74 -20.04 0.51
N GLN A 185 -11.80 -19.87 -0.28
CA GLN A 185 -12.76 -20.92 -0.60
C GLN A 185 -12.25 -21.93 -1.64
N SER A 186 -11.20 -21.58 -2.40
CA SER A 186 -10.66 -22.40 -3.48
C SER A 186 -9.57 -23.35 -3.03
N VAL A 187 -8.99 -23.15 -1.84
CA VAL A 187 -7.89 -23.96 -1.31
C VAL A 187 -8.39 -24.99 -0.31
N THR A 188 -7.85 -26.20 -0.39
CA THR A 188 -7.91 -27.21 0.68
C THR A 188 -6.53 -27.26 1.37
N GLY A 189 -6.45 -26.92 2.67
CA GLY A 189 -5.19 -26.95 3.41
C GLY A 189 -4.53 -25.57 3.64
N SER A 190 -3.21 -25.45 3.38
CA SER A 190 -2.38 -24.30 3.79
C SER A 190 -3.02 -22.98 3.37
N THR A 191 -3.42 -22.19 4.37
CA THR A 191 -4.47 -21.18 4.20
C THR A 191 -3.97 -19.91 3.51
N PHE A 192 -2.66 -19.66 3.49
CA PHE A 192 -2.11 -18.35 3.12
C PHE A 192 -1.21 -18.35 1.89
N LEU A 193 -0.61 -19.48 1.49
CA LEU A 193 0.34 -19.51 0.39
C LEU A 193 -0.21 -18.85 -0.89
N ASN A 194 -1.45 -19.20 -1.26
CA ASN A 194 -2.12 -18.73 -2.47
C ASN A 194 -2.64 -17.30 -2.40
N ILE A 195 -2.55 -16.62 -1.25
CA ILE A 195 -3.01 -15.24 -1.11
C ILE A 195 -1.84 -14.31 -1.39
N PRO A 196 -1.94 -13.38 -2.36
CA PRO A 196 -0.90 -12.40 -2.63
C PRO A 196 -0.54 -11.58 -1.38
N ASP A 197 0.74 -11.29 -1.18
CA ASP A 197 1.26 -10.66 0.04
C ASP A 197 0.59 -9.32 0.35
N LYS A 198 0.36 -8.49 -0.69
CA LYS A 198 -0.25 -7.16 -0.58
C LYS A 198 -1.77 -7.17 -0.50
N LEU A 199 -2.39 -8.35 -0.58
CA LEU A 199 -3.83 -8.57 -0.32
C LEU A 199 -4.07 -9.34 0.98
N ALA A 200 -3.01 -9.69 1.71
CA ALA A 200 -3.12 -10.41 2.98
C ALA A 200 -3.91 -9.62 4.03
N ASP A 201 -3.92 -8.28 3.94
CA ASP A 201 -4.71 -7.38 4.78
C ASP A 201 -6.23 -7.63 4.71
N GLN A 202 -6.71 -8.29 3.65
CA GLN A 202 -8.11 -8.65 3.47
C GLN A 202 -8.50 -10.00 4.08
N ILE A 203 -7.54 -10.75 4.64
CA ILE A 203 -7.84 -12.03 5.29
C ILE A 203 -8.67 -11.77 6.57
N PRO A 204 -9.86 -12.38 6.70
CA PRO A 204 -10.68 -12.23 7.89
C PRO A 204 -9.94 -12.72 9.15
N LEU A 205 -10.04 -11.97 10.25
CA LEU A 205 -9.37 -12.32 11.52
C LEU A 205 -9.72 -13.73 12.03
N SER A 206 -10.95 -14.19 11.79
CA SER A 206 -11.40 -15.54 12.16
C SER A 206 -10.62 -16.65 11.45
N ARG A 207 -10.01 -16.37 10.29
CA ARG A 207 -9.13 -17.31 9.57
C ARG A 207 -7.70 -17.31 10.10
N LEU A 208 -7.33 -16.29 10.88
CA LEU A 208 -5.99 -16.13 11.45
C LEU A 208 -5.87 -16.73 12.84
N ALA A 209 -6.98 -16.93 13.55
CA ALA A 209 -7.04 -17.54 14.87
C ALA A 209 -6.83 -19.07 14.85
N SER A 210 -5.79 -19.54 14.14
CA SER A 210 -5.41 -20.96 14.07
C SER A 210 -4.32 -21.28 15.10
N PRO A 211 -4.40 -22.41 15.81
CA PRO A 211 -3.32 -22.87 16.69
C PRO A 211 -2.11 -23.41 15.91
N GLN A 212 -2.30 -23.81 14.64
CA GLN A 212 -1.24 -24.32 13.78
C GLN A 212 -0.80 -23.22 12.82
N ILE A 213 0.43 -22.75 13.00
CA ILE A 213 1.04 -21.68 12.20
C ILE A 213 2.28 -22.20 11.48
N ASN A 214 2.30 -22.06 10.15
CA ASN A 214 3.50 -22.25 9.36
C ASN A 214 4.29 -20.94 9.30
N ILE A 215 5.46 -20.91 9.94
CA ILE A 215 6.31 -19.73 10.05
C ILE A 215 6.81 -19.25 8.69
N ASN A 216 7.08 -20.17 7.75
CA ASN A 216 7.55 -19.79 6.42
C ASN A 216 6.45 -19.06 5.63
N GLU A 217 5.20 -19.49 5.74
CA GLU A 217 4.06 -18.85 5.07
C GLU A 217 3.73 -17.48 5.68
N ILE A 218 3.63 -17.42 7.01
CA ILE A 218 3.31 -16.16 7.73
C ILE A 218 4.38 -15.09 7.46
N ASN A 219 5.65 -15.45 7.35
CA ASN A 219 6.72 -14.47 7.07
C ASN A 219 6.71 -13.89 5.65
N GLN A 220 5.96 -14.48 4.72
CA GLN A 220 5.90 -14.03 3.33
C GLN A 220 4.80 -12.99 3.07
N LYS A 221 4.02 -12.60 4.09
CA LYS A 221 2.83 -11.74 3.90
C LYS A 221 2.99 -10.38 4.59
N LYS A 222 2.29 -9.38 4.05
CA LYS A 222 2.22 -8.05 4.64
C LYS A 222 1.01 -7.92 5.55
N TRP A 223 1.16 -8.40 6.77
CA TRP A 223 0.12 -8.30 7.79
C TRP A 223 -0.09 -6.87 8.26
N THR A 224 -1.29 -6.57 8.71
CA THR A 224 -1.56 -5.40 9.57
C THR A 224 -1.19 -5.72 11.02
N ALA A 225 -0.98 -4.70 11.85
CA ALA A 225 -0.72 -4.90 13.28
C ALA A 225 -1.86 -5.66 13.97
N ALA A 226 -3.11 -5.37 13.59
CA ALA A 226 -4.29 -6.06 14.12
C ALA A 226 -4.31 -7.55 13.74
N GLN A 227 -4.00 -7.88 12.48
CA GLN A 227 -3.90 -9.27 12.04
C GLN A 227 -2.76 -10.01 12.73
N ALA A 228 -1.57 -9.40 12.79
CA ALA A 228 -0.40 -9.98 13.43
C ALA A 228 -0.69 -10.29 14.90
N SER A 229 -1.37 -9.38 15.61
CA SER A 229 -1.75 -9.55 17.01
C SER A 229 -2.61 -10.80 17.27
N VAL A 230 -3.48 -11.17 16.33
CA VAL A 230 -4.37 -12.35 16.47
C VAL A 230 -3.57 -13.64 16.54
N PHE A 231 -2.55 -13.81 15.69
CA PHE A 231 -1.78 -15.06 15.61
C PHE A 231 -0.43 -14.99 16.33
N PHE A 232 -0.03 -13.84 16.87
CA PHE A 232 1.32 -13.62 17.39
C PHE A 232 1.71 -14.62 18.49
N GLN A 233 0.80 -14.90 19.43
CA GLN A 233 1.06 -15.87 20.48
C GLN A 233 1.29 -17.28 19.90
N ALA A 234 0.54 -17.68 18.88
CA ALA A 234 0.73 -18.98 18.23
C ALA A 234 2.10 -19.04 17.53
N VAL A 235 2.52 -17.97 16.84
CA VAL A 235 3.87 -17.84 16.27
C VAL A 235 4.96 -18.05 17.34
N LEU A 236 4.84 -17.39 18.50
CA LEU A 236 5.83 -17.52 19.58
C LEU A 236 5.89 -18.94 20.17
N LYS A 237 4.79 -19.70 20.12
CA LYS A 237 4.75 -21.11 20.55
C LYS A 237 5.35 -22.05 19.50
N SER A 238 5.28 -21.69 18.22
CA SER A 238 5.76 -22.51 17.11
C SER A 238 7.25 -22.37 16.80
N THR A 239 7.93 -21.32 17.28
CA THR A 239 9.37 -21.13 17.04
C THR A 239 10.07 -20.38 18.18
N GLN A 240 11.35 -20.70 18.40
CA GLN A 240 12.25 -19.93 19.27
C GLN A 240 13.26 -19.10 18.45
N GLN A 241 13.27 -19.23 17.12
CA GLN A 241 14.16 -18.49 16.22
C GLN A 241 13.54 -17.14 15.84
N TYR A 242 13.39 -16.23 16.80
CA TYR A 242 12.68 -14.96 16.60
C TYR A 242 13.33 -14.03 15.56
N SER A 243 14.65 -14.14 15.35
CA SER A 243 15.37 -13.38 14.32
C SER A 243 14.90 -13.66 12.89
N ARG A 244 14.28 -14.82 12.65
CA ARG A 244 13.69 -15.20 11.35
C ARG A 244 12.31 -14.60 11.12
N LEU A 245 11.66 -14.04 12.14
CA LEU A 245 10.35 -13.43 11.99
C LEU A 245 10.46 -12.13 11.19
N SER A 246 9.51 -11.93 10.29
CA SER A 246 9.39 -10.69 9.51
C SER A 246 8.92 -9.53 10.38
N SER A 247 9.16 -8.30 9.95
CA SER A 247 8.72 -7.11 10.69
C SER A 247 7.20 -7.02 10.81
N THR A 248 6.47 -7.45 9.77
CA THR A 248 5.00 -7.47 9.74
C THR A 248 4.40 -8.52 10.68
N VAL A 249 5.18 -9.52 11.10
CA VAL A 249 4.80 -10.47 12.15
C VAL A 249 5.12 -9.89 13.53
N LEU A 250 6.32 -9.35 13.70
CA LEU A 250 6.78 -8.82 14.99
C LEU A 250 5.98 -7.61 15.50
N GLN A 251 5.36 -6.82 14.61
CA GLN A 251 4.43 -5.75 15.02
C GLN A 251 3.19 -6.28 15.76
N GLY A 252 2.89 -7.58 15.71
CA GLY A 252 1.82 -8.21 16.51
C GLY A 252 2.17 -8.38 17.98
N PHE A 253 3.34 -7.92 18.42
CA PHE A 253 3.80 -8.05 19.79
C PHE A 253 2.80 -7.49 20.79
N SER A 254 2.56 -8.27 21.84
CA SER A 254 1.95 -7.76 23.06
C SER A 254 2.52 -8.54 24.24
N CYS A 255 2.56 -7.91 25.41
CA CYS A 255 3.04 -8.58 26.59
C CYS A 255 2.14 -9.73 27.05
N GLY A 256 0.83 -9.64 26.81
CA GLY A 256 -0.08 -10.76 27.04
C GLY A 256 0.25 -11.96 26.14
N ALA A 257 0.55 -11.72 24.86
CA ALA A 257 0.94 -12.78 23.94
C ALA A 257 2.26 -13.45 24.33
N ALA A 258 3.24 -12.68 24.85
CA ALA A 258 4.59 -13.16 25.19
C ALA A 258 4.79 -13.53 26.67
N ASN A 259 3.74 -13.52 27.50
CA ASN A 259 3.86 -13.67 28.96
C ASN A 259 4.49 -15.02 29.39
N PHE A 260 4.24 -16.07 28.62
CA PHE A 260 4.69 -17.45 28.87
C PHE A 260 6.17 -17.67 28.56
N LEU A 261 6.83 -16.75 27.85
CA LEU A 261 8.26 -16.86 27.56
C LEU A 261 9.06 -16.73 28.85
N ASN A 262 10.16 -17.47 28.96
CA ASN A 262 11.13 -17.24 30.02
C ASN A 262 12.00 -16.00 29.73
N ASN A 263 12.92 -15.70 30.64
CA ASN A 263 13.79 -14.52 30.54
C ASN A 263 14.65 -14.49 29.27
N SER A 264 15.36 -15.59 28.96
CA SER A 264 16.26 -15.65 27.79
C SER A 264 15.52 -15.64 26.46
N GLN A 265 14.35 -16.30 26.41
CA GLN A 265 13.46 -16.24 25.25
C GLN A 265 12.93 -14.82 25.01
N PHE A 266 12.48 -14.15 26.07
CA PHE A 266 11.99 -12.78 25.97
C PHE A 266 13.08 -11.79 25.55
N ALA A 267 14.31 -11.95 26.07
CA ALA A 267 15.46 -11.18 25.61
C ALA A 267 15.77 -11.40 24.13
N SER A 268 15.75 -12.67 23.67
CA SER A 268 15.96 -13.01 22.25
C SER A 268 14.88 -12.40 21.35
N LEU A 269 13.62 -12.37 21.81
CA LEU A 269 12.52 -11.70 21.09
C LEU A 269 12.77 -10.19 20.99
N ALA A 270 13.15 -9.54 22.09
CA ALA A 270 13.43 -8.10 22.10
C ALA A 270 14.59 -7.73 21.14
N LYS A 271 15.66 -8.53 21.11
CA LYS A 271 16.78 -8.37 20.16
C LYS A 271 16.32 -8.49 18.70
N ALA A 272 15.48 -9.47 18.39
CA ALA A 272 14.89 -9.60 17.05
C ALA A 272 14.03 -8.38 16.67
N MET A 273 13.26 -7.82 17.62
CA MET A 273 12.47 -6.61 17.38
C MET A 273 13.33 -5.38 17.12
N ARG A 274 14.46 -5.24 17.83
CA ARG A 274 15.47 -4.21 17.56
C ARG A 274 16.02 -4.33 16.15
N ASP A 275 16.45 -5.52 15.76
CA ASP A 275 17.06 -5.76 14.44
C ASP A 275 16.09 -5.47 13.29
N LYS A 276 14.80 -5.70 13.52
CA LYS A 276 13.73 -5.39 12.55
C LYS A 276 13.14 -3.98 12.70
N ARG A 277 13.68 -3.15 13.60
CA ARG A 277 13.25 -1.77 13.87
C ARG A 277 11.74 -1.65 14.13
N ILE A 278 11.22 -2.55 14.96
CA ILE A 278 9.79 -2.54 15.30
C ILE A 278 9.46 -1.33 16.16
N ARG A 279 8.47 -0.56 15.73
CA ARG A 279 7.92 0.54 16.54
C ARG A 279 7.08 -0.04 17.67
N LEU A 280 7.45 0.30 18.89
CA LEU A 280 6.76 -0.16 20.09
C LEU A 280 5.93 0.97 20.68
N GLU A 281 4.72 0.64 21.12
CA GLU A 281 3.83 1.53 21.85
C GLU A 281 4.19 1.58 23.33
N ASP A 282 3.71 2.60 24.06
CA ASP A 282 4.03 2.83 25.47
C ASP A 282 3.77 1.61 26.36
N SER A 283 2.65 0.90 26.13
CA SER A 283 2.29 -0.29 26.91
C SER A 283 3.25 -1.47 26.66
N GLN A 284 3.69 -1.64 25.42
CA GLN A 284 4.66 -2.65 25.00
C GLN A 284 6.04 -2.34 25.60
N LEU A 285 6.46 -1.08 25.56
CA LEU A 285 7.74 -0.61 26.11
C LEU A 285 7.81 -0.73 27.63
N SER A 286 6.75 -0.31 28.33
CA SER A 286 6.66 -0.40 29.78
C SER A 286 6.85 -1.83 30.27
N CYS A 287 6.14 -2.77 29.66
CA CYS A 287 6.27 -4.17 30.02
C CYS A 287 7.60 -4.79 29.55
N MET A 288 8.05 -4.48 28.34
CA MET A 288 9.34 -4.97 27.83
C MET A 288 10.48 -4.55 28.77
N THR A 289 10.50 -3.29 29.17
CA THR A 289 11.41 -2.77 30.19
C THR A 289 11.31 -3.58 31.46
N LYS A 290 10.10 -3.73 32.04
CA LYS A 290 9.91 -4.46 33.30
C LYS A 290 10.46 -5.89 33.25
N ARG A 291 10.30 -6.57 32.11
CA ARG A 291 10.76 -7.95 31.87
C ARG A 291 12.27 -8.06 31.63
N LEU A 292 12.87 -7.03 31.06
CA LEU A 292 14.30 -6.96 30.76
C LEU A 292 15.11 -6.28 31.86
N SER A 293 14.46 -5.64 32.83
CA SER A 293 15.08 -5.11 34.04
C SER A 293 15.87 -6.20 34.75
N GLY A 294 17.19 -6.02 34.82
CA GLY A 294 18.12 -6.98 35.40
C GLY A 294 18.77 -7.95 34.39
N GLN A 295 18.26 -8.05 33.16
CA GLN A 295 18.88 -8.86 32.09
C GLN A 295 19.86 -8.05 31.24
N ILE A 296 19.51 -6.80 30.93
CA ILE A 296 20.35 -5.93 30.10
C ILE A 296 21.60 -5.54 30.89
N THR A 297 22.77 -5.76 30.31
CA THR A 297 24.08 -5.48 30.89
C THR A 297 24.80 -4.37 30.13
N PRO A 298 25.86 -3.76 30.71
CA PRO A 298 26.70 -2.82 29.99
C PRO A 298 27.41 -3.40 28.76
N SER A 299 27.45 -4.74 28.60
CA SER A 299 28.06 -5.40 27.43
C SER A 299 27.10 -5.68 26.27
N ASP A 300 25.78 -5.68 26.49
CA ASP A 300 24.81 -6.12 25.47
C ASP A 300 23.62 -5.16 25.26
N PHE A 301 23.58 -4.00 25.94
CA PHE A 301 22.46 -3.06 25.85
C PHE A 301 22.18 -2.52 24.44
N GLU A 302 23.18 -2.48 23.56
CA GLU A 302 23.06 -2.04 22.16
C GLU A 302 22.25 -3.01 21.27
N GLU A 303 22.04 -4.23 21.76
CA GLU A 303 21.27 -5.28 21.08
C GLU A 303 19.75 -5.13 21.30
N TYR A 304 19.30 -4.26 22.21
CA TYR A 304 17.90 -4.08 22.56
C TYR A 304 17.31 -2.79 21.95
N PRO A 305 15.97 -2.67 21.82
CA PRO A 305 15.36 -1.45 21.31
C PRO A 305 15.76 -0.24 22.16
N ALA A 306 16.18 0.84 21.50
CA ALA A 306 16.74 2.02 22.17
C ALA A 306 15.73 2.67 23.13
N GLU A 307 14.44 2.59 22.84
CA GLU A 307 13.35 3.08 23.67
C GLU A 307 13.29 2.41 25.06
N VAL A 308 13.79 1.18 25.20
CA VAL A 308 13.89 0.51 26.50
C VAL A 308 14.92 1.21 27.40
N LEU A 309 15.97 1.78 26.80
CA LEU A 309 17.05 2.46 27.52
C LEU A 309 16.57 3.72 28.24
N PHE A 310 15.48 4.34 27.78
CA PHE A 310 14.85 5.46 28.48
C PHE A 310 14.51 5.11 29.92
N TYR A 311 14.11 3.88 30.19
CA TYR A 311 13.68 3.48 31.52
C TYR A 311 14.83 3.01 32.40
N MET A 312 15.96 2.59 31.82
CA MET A 312 17.14 2.11 32.56
C MET A 312 17.98 3.22 33.16
N GLY A 313 18.04 4.39 32.50
CA GLY A 313 18.89 5.50 32.91
C GLY A 313 20.39 5.32 32.57
N PRO A 314 21.17 6.41 32.55
CA PRO A 314 22.59 6.39 32.21
C PRO A 314 23.47 5.82 33.33
N GLU A 315 22.96 5.71 34.57
CA GLU A 315 23.75 5.34 35.76
C GLU A 315 24.33 3.93 35.65
N LYS A 316 23.71 3.04 34.87
CA LYS A 316 24.19 1.68 34.63
C LYS A 316 25.36 1.62 33.63
N PHE A 317 25.61 2.71 32.91
CA PHE A 317 26.54 2.77 31.76
C PHE A 317 27.64 3.80 31.97
N SER A 318 28.08 4.01 33.23
CA SER A 318 28.91 5.16 33.63
C SER A 318 30.33 5.22 33.06
N ASN A 319 30.85 4.13 32.47
CA ASN A 319 32.14 4.23 31.80
C ASN A 319 32.01 5.07 30.51
N THR A 320 33.06 5.82 30.16
CA THR A 320 33.02 6.81 29.08
C THR A 320 32.50 6.24 27.75
N VAL A 321 32.93 5.03 27.39
CA VAL A 321 32.55 4.38 26.12
C VAL A 321 31.07 4.02 26.10
N ASN A 322 30.58 3.37 27.17
CA ASN A 322 29.19 2.95 27.26
C ASN A 322 28.25 4.13 27.47
N CYS A 323 28.68 5.18 28.16
CA CYS A 323 27.92 6.42 28.33
C CYS A 323 27.68 7.09 26.97
N GLN A 324 28.73 7.25 26.15
CA GLN A 324 28.62 7.80 24.80
C GLN A 324 27.68 6.96 23.93
N LYS A 325 27.84 5.64 23.95
CA LYS A 325 26.96 4.71 23.21
C LYS A 325 25.51 4.77 23.68
N TYR A 326 25.28 4.86 24.98
CA TYR A 326 23.95 5.00 25.57
C TYR A 326 23.25 6.26 25.03
N PHE A 327 23.87 7.43 25.15
CA PHE A 327 23.27 8.67 24.67
C PHE A 327 23.14 8.73 23.15
N HIS A 328 24.03 8.08 22.40
CA HIS A 328 23.89 7.92 20.96
C HIS A 328 22.62 7.13 20.59
N LEU A 329 22.36 6.00 21.25
CA LEU A 329 21.16 5.19 21.01
C LEU A 329 19.88 5.90 21.48
N VAL A 330 19.90 6.48 22.69
CA VAL A 330 18.78 7.27 23.24
C VAL A 330 18.43 8.45 22.34
N GLY A 331 19.43 9.09 21.72
CA GLY A 331 19.22 10.17 20.75
C GLY A 331 18.61 9.74 19.41
N GLN A 332 18.71 8.46 19.04
CA GLN A 332 18.07 7.89 17.85
C GLN A 332 16.66 7.36 18.12
N ALA A 333 16.31 7.13 19.38
CA ALA A 333 15.02 6.61 19.77
C ALA A 333 13.90 7.64 19.56
N ASN A 334 12.65 7.17 19.49
CA ASN A 334 11.50 8.07 19.39
C ASN A 334 11.27 8.84 20.71
N VAL A 335 11.80 10.07 20.78
CA VAL A 335 11.72 10.94 21.97
C VAL A 335 10.29 11.41 22.29
N ASP A 336 9.31 11.22 21.40
CA ASP A 336 7.92 11.56 21.68
C ASP A 336 7.27 10.62 22.72
N LEU A 337 7.87 9.43 22.93
CA LEU A 337 7.50 8.50 24.01
C LEU A 337 7.83 9.05 25.41
N LEU A 338 8.67 10.09 25.48
CA LEU A 338 8.93 10.83 26.71
C LEU A 338 8.24 12.19 26.62
N PRO A 339 7.10 12.39 27.32
CA PRO A 339 6.43 13.68 27.34
C PRO A 339 7.40 14.80 27.70
N ARG A 340 7.27 15.97 27.07
CA ARG A 340 8.19 17.12 27.25
C ARG A 340 8.33 17.53 28.72
N VAL A 341 7.25 17.42 29.49
CA VAL A 341 7.17 17.76 30.91
C VAL A 341 7.60 16.61 31.83
N SER A 342 7.98 15.45 31.30
CA SER A 342 8.37 14.32 32.13
C SER A 342 9.72 14.62 32.82
N SER A 343 9.76 14.40 34.14
CA SER A 343 10.99 14.49 34.92
C SER A 343 12.08 13.56 34.39
N LYS A 344 11.69 12.39 33.87
CA LYS A 344 12.57 11.44 33.20
C LYS A 344 13.30 12.06 32.00
N ARG A 345 12.57 12.78 31.13
CA ARG A 345 13.18 13.47 29.97
C ARG A 345 14.12 14.57 30.40
N GLN A 346 13.72 15.38 31.38
CA GLN A 346 14.57 16.45 31.91
C GLN A 346 15.86 15.90 32.49
N SER A 347 15.77 14.86 33.33
CA SER A 347 16.93 14.17 33.92
C SER A 347 17.86 13.56 32.85
N LEU A 348 17.30 12.91 31.82
CA LEU A 348 18.08 12.38 30.70
C LEU A 348 18.83 13.49 29.94
N LEU A 349 18.18 14.62 29.68
CA LEU A 349 18.79 15.76 28.99
C LEU A 349 19.88 16.44 29.81
N GLU A 350 19.70 16.60 31.12
CA GLU A 350 20.75 17.13 31.98
C GLU A 350 21.94 16.17 32.07
N SER A 351 21.68 14.87 32.16
CA SER A 351 22.73 13.85 32.22
C SER A 351 23.54 13.75 30.92
N ALA A 352 22.96 14.11 29.78
CA ALA A 352 23.64 14.13 28.48
C ALA A 352 24.65 15.29 28.33
N LYS A 353 24.59 16.31 29.20
CA LYS A 353 25.50 17.46 29.19
C LYS A 353 26.75 17.25 30.04
N ALA A 354 26.70 16.28 30.97
CA ALA A 354 27.73 15.98 31.95
C ALA A 354 28.81 15.05 31.37
#